data_AF-A0A2V8Z5T3-F1
#
_entry.id   AF-A0A2V8Z5T3-F1
#
_cell.length_a   1.000
_cell.length_b   1.000
_cell.length_c   1.000
_cell.angle_alpha   90.00
_cell.angle_beta   90.00
_cell.angle_gamma   90.00
#
_symmetry.space_group_name_H-M   'P 1'
#
loop_
_entity.id
_entity.type
_entity.pdbx_description
1 polymer ?
#
loop_
_entity_poly.entity_id
_entity_poly.type
_entity_poly.pdbx_seq_one_letter_code
_entity_poly.pdbx_strand_id
1 'polypeptide(L)'
;MFSFISMNWKGEPLVSFETVVNMISATKTKQGLRIQAVLDKGRYETGVKISNEQMKELNLQPHRQNPEWNYSLLPRSGQSLHS
;
A
#
# COMPACT_ATOMS: atom_id res chain seq x y z
N MET A 1 2.57 10.26 3.07
CA MET A 1 1.98 9.31 4.05
C MET A 1 3.08 8.63 4.86
N PHE A 2 3.94 7.82 4.24
CA PHE A 2 4.99 7.07 4.94
C PHE A 2 5.91 7.94 5.80
N SER A 3 6.27 9.15 5.35
CA SER A 3 7.02 10.13 6.15
C SER A 3 6.34 10.48 7.49
N PHE A 4 5.01 10.65 7.49
CA PHE A 4 4.25 10.96 8.71
C PHE A 4 4.13 9.76 9.63
N ILE A 5 3.99 8.56 9.07
CA ILE A 5 4.04 7.30 9.83
C ILE A 5 5.42 7.16 10.50
N SER A 6 6.51 7.42 9.77
CA SER A 6 7.87 7.37 10.30
C SER A 6 8.13 8.42 11.40
N MET A 7 7.47 9.59 11.34
CA MET A 7 7.53 10.58 12.43
C MET A 7 6.86 10.05 13.71
N ASN A 8 5.75 9.33 13.60
CA ASN A 8 5.09 8.69 14.74
C ASN A 8 5.93 7.54 15.32
N TRP A 9 6.86 6.96 14.55
CA TRP A 9 7.73 5.85 14.98
C TRP A 9 8.93 6.25 15.84
N LYS A 10 9.21 7.55 16.00
CA LYS A 10 10.42 8.00 16.68
C LYS A 10 10.37 7.70 18.19
N GLY A 11 11.01 6.61 18.60
CA GLY A 11 11.28 6.26 20.01
C GLY A 11 10.51 5.04 20.53
N GLU A 12 9.62 4.44 19.74
CA GLU A 12 8.81 3.28 20.12
C GLU A 12 9.27 2.05 19.33
N PRO A 13 9.75 0.98 20.01
CA PRO A 13 10.19 -0.23 19.32
C PRO A 13 8.98 -1.01 18.79
N LEU A 14 9.04 -1.41 17.51
CA LEU A 14 7.97 -2.15 16.82
C LEU A 14 7.95 -3.64 17.21
N VAL A 15 7.65 -3.92 18.48
CA VAL A 15 7.76 -5.26 19.09
C VAL A 15 6.51 -6.13 18.90
N SER A 16 5.39 -5.56 18.46
CA SER A 16 4.14 -6.29 18.26
C SER A 16 3.32 -5.74 17.09
N PHE A 17 2.48 -6.60 16.49
CA PHE A 17 1.54 -6.18 15.45
C PHE A 17 0.56 -5.11 15.95
N GLU A 18 0.14 -5.19 17.22
CA GLU A 18 -0.74 -4.20 17.83
C GLU A 18 -0.07 -2.82 17.89
N THR A 19 1.20 -2.77 18.31
CA THR A 19 2.00 -1.54 18.32
C THR A 19 2.06 -0.93 16.91
N VAL A 20 2.36 -1.74 15.89
CA VAL A 20 2.43 -1.26 14.49
C VAL A 20 1.07 -0.71 14.01
N VAL A 21 -0.02 -1.45 14.24
CA VAL A 21 -1.37 -1.05 13.83
C VAL A 21 -1.81 0.26 14.50
N ASN A 22 -1.57 0.39 15.81
CA ASN A 22 -1.92 1.57 16.58
C ASN A 22 -1.15 2.81 16.08
N MET A 23 0.15 2.67 15.81
CA MET A 23 0.98 3.79 15.37
C MET A 23 0.65 4.27 13.95
N ILE A 24 0.35 3.36 13.03
CA ILE A 24 -0.10 3.72 11.69
C ILE A 24 -1.45 4.44 11.77
N SER A 25 -2.41 3.88 12.51
CA SER A 25 -3.76 4.46 12.67
C SER A 25 -3.76 5.81 13.39
N ALA A 26 -2.76 6.08 14.24
CA ALA A 26 -2.58 7.37 14.91
C ALA A 26 -2.09 8.49 13.96
N THR A 27 -1.69 8.16 12.73
CA THR A 27 -1.18 9.15 11.77
C THR A 27 -2.31 10.05 11.27
N LYS A 28 -2.23 11.34 11.63
CA LYS A 28 -3.13 12.40 11.16
C LYS A 28 -2.31 13.51 10.50
N THR A 29 -2.73 13.98 9.34
CA THR A 29 -2.10 15.16 8.71
C THR A 29 -2.91 16.42 9.00
N LYS A 30 -2.26 17.59 8.95
CA LYS A 30 -2.94 18.89 9.12
C LYS A 30 -4.04 19.12 8.09
N GLN A 31 -3.91 18.51 6.91
CA GLN A 31 -4.91 18.56 5.84
C GLN A 31 -6.08 17.56 6.03
N GLY A 32 -6.17 16.88 7.18
CA GLY A 32 -7.33 16.05 7.53
C GLY A 32 -7.27 14.60 7.07
N LEU A 33 -6.12 14.09 6.59
CA LEU A 33 -5.97 12.68 6.27
C LEU A 33 -6.13 11.84 7.55
N ARG A 34 -7.01 10.84 7.50
CA ARG A 34 -7.16 9.80 8.52
C ARG A 34 -6.75 8.46 7.92
N ILE A 35 -5.99 7.69 8.69
CA ILE A 35 -5.52 6.36 8.29
C ILE A 35 -6.20 5.32 9.16
N GLN A 36 -6.61 4.22 8.55
CA GLN A 36 -7.02 3.00 9.24
C GLN A 36 -6.01 1.91 8.89
N ALA A 37 -5.46 1.25 9.90
CA ALA A 37 -4.67 0.05 9.74
C ALA A 37 -5.38 -1.11 10.45
N VAL A 38 -5.32 -2.29 9.83
CA VAL A 38 -5.89 -3.52 10.39
C VAL A 38 -4.87 -4.63 10.25
N LEU A 39 -4.83 -5.52 11.25
CA LEU A 39 -4.05 -6.74 11.15
C LEU A 39 -4.84 -7.73 10.30
N ASP A 40 -4.34 -7.98 9.09
CA ASP A 40 -4.84 -9.04 8.24
C ASP A 40 -4.19 -10.38 8.63
N LYS A 41 -5.03 -11.37 8.97
CA LYS A 41 -4.63 -12.73 9.31
C LYS A 41 -4.91 -13.73 8.19
N GLY A 42 -5.28 -13.23 7.00
CA GLY A 42 -5.45 -14.02 5.80
C GLY A 42 -4.21 -14.84 5.50
N ARG A 43 -4.42 -16.08 5.05
CA ARG A 43 -3.35 -16.91 4.51
C ARG A 43 -3.28 -16.65 3.01
N TYR A 44 -2.15 -16.14 2.57
CA TYR A 44 -1.87 -15.87 1.17
C TYR A 44 -0.87 -16.89 0.65
N GLU A 45 -1.18 -17.47 -0.50
CA GLU A 45 -0.25 -18.37 -1.18
C GLU A 45 0.98 -17.58 -1.61
N THR A 46 2.16 -18.03 -1.18
CA THR A 46 3.43 -17.44 -1.55
C THR A 46 4.01 -18.12 -2.79
N GLY A 47 4.80 -17.40 -3.57
CA GLY A 47 5.50 -17.98 -4.73
C GLY A 47 4.62 -18.13 -5.98
N VAL A 48 3.44 -17.50 -6.00
CA VAL A 48 2.64 -17.36 -7.22
C VAL A 48 3.48 -16.66 -8.29
N LYS A 49 3.78 -17.38 -9.37
CA LYS A 49 4.51 -16.85 -10.52
C LYS A 49 3.54 -16.15 -11.45
N ILE A 50 3.75 -14.86 -11.66
CA ILE A 50 3.03 -14.08 -12.68
C ILE A 50 3.87 -14.11 -13.95
N SER A 51 3.24 -14.46 -15.07
CA SER A 51 3.88 -14.44 -16.38
C SER A 51 4.18 -13.00 -16.84
N ASN A 52 5.14 -12.85 -17.75
CA ASN A 52 5.44 -11.54 -18.33
C ASN A 52 4.25 -10.99 -19.11
N GLU A 53 3.46 -11.86 -19.73
CA GLU A 53 2.22 -11.52 -20.43
C GLU A 53 1.19 -10.92 -19.48
N GLN A 54 0.91 -11.58 -18.35
CA GLN A 54 -0.01 -11.08 -17.32
C GLN A 54 0.44 -9.73 -16.72
N MET A 55 1.75 -9.54 -16.55
CA MET A 55 2.31 -8.28 -16.06
C MET A 55 2.12 -7.15 -17.08
N LYS A 56 2.29 -7.43 -18.37
CA LYS A 56 2.07 -6.46 -19.47
C LYS A 56 0.62 -6.03 -19.62
N GLU A 57 -0.34 -6.83 -19.17
CA GLU A 57 -1.76 -6.46 -19.16
C GLU A 57 -2.09 -5.37 -18.12
N LEU A 58 -1.21 -5.10 -17.15
CA LEU A 58 -1.45 -4.02 -16.19
C LEU A 58 -1.36 -2.66 -16.88
N ASN A 59 -2.36 -1.83 -16.64
CA ASN A 59 -2.39 -0.46 -17.15
C ASN A 59 -1.58 0.45 -16.20
N LEU A 60 -0.25 0.32 -16.26
CA LEU A 60 0.69 1.11 -15.46
C LEU A 60 1.07 2.39 -16.20
N GLN A 61 1.00 3.52 -15.50
CA GLN A 61 1.49 4.81 -15.96
C GLN A 61 2.67 5.25 -15.08
N PRO A 62 3.93 5.07 -15.53
CA PRO A 62 5.11 5.49 -14.78
C PRO A 62 5.20 7.01 -14.65
N HIS A 63 5.67 7.48 -13.51
CA HIS A 63 5.99 8.89 -13.26
C HIS A 63 7.47 9.18 -13.55
N ARG A 64 7.80 10.45 -13.79
CA ARG A 64 9.16 10.87 -14.18
C ARG A 64 10.23 10.50 -13.14
N GLN A 65 9.90 10.58 -11.86
CA GLN A 65 10.85 10.34 -10.78
C GLN A 65 10.70 8.90 -10.28
N ASN A 66 11.76 8.10 -10.45
CA ASN A 66 11.83 6.69 -10.06
C ASN A 66 10.70 5.84 -10.70
N PRO A 67 10.59 5.80 -12.05
CA PRO A 67 9.47 5.18 -12.77
C PRO A 67 9.24 3.70 -12.44
N GLU A 68 10.30 2.98 -12.08
CA GLU A 68 10.26 1.58 -11.63
C GLU A 68 9.38 1.38 -10.38
N TRP A 69 9.31 2.40 -9.51
CA TRP A 69 8.64 2.34 -8.20
C TRP A 69 7.45 3.30 -8.09
N ASN A 70 7.44 4.33 -8.93
CA ASN A 70 6.48 5.41 -8.88
C ASN A 70 5.63 5.38 -10.15
N TYR A 71 4.47 4.74 -10.06
CA TYR A 71 3.54 4.57 -11.15
C TYR A 71 2.10 4.66 -10.64
N SER A 72 1.18 5.01 -11.53
CA SER A 72 -0.26 4.87 -11.31
C SER A 72 -0.74 3.57 -11.94
N LEU A 73 -1.53 2.77 -11.22
CA LEU A 73 -2.25 1.62 -11.78
C LEU A 73 -3.68 2.06 -12.11
N LEU A 74 -4.02 2.07 -13.39
CA LEU A 74 -5.32 2.48 -13.90
C LEU A 74 -6.23 1.26 -14.10
N PRO A 75 -7.57 1.44 -14.09
CA PRO A 75 -8.50 0.37 -14.44
C PRO A 75 -8.21 -0.19 -15.84
N ARG A 76 -8.37 -1.51 -15.99
CA ARG A 76 -8.40 -2.16 -17.30
C ARG A 76 -9.78 -1.95 -17.90
N SER A 77 -9.86 -1.56 -19.16
CA SER A 77 -11.10 -1.20 -19.88
C SER A 77 -12.10 -2.36 -20.12
N GLY A 78 -11.93 -3.50 -19.44
CA GLY A 78 -12.76 -4.71 -19.63
C GLY A 78 -13.22 -5.40 -18.34
N GLN A 79 -13.00 -4.83 -17.15
CA GLN A 79 -13.59 -5.34 -15.91
C GLN A 79 -14.75 -4.43 -15.50
N SER A 80 -15.97 -4.86 -15.84
CA SER A 80 -17.20 -4.31 -15.27
C SER A 80 -17.11 -4.37 -13.74
N LEU A 81 -17.35 -3.24 -13.07
CA LEU A 81 -17.53 -3.20 -11.62
C LEU A 81 -18.65 -4.17 -11.25
N HIS A 82 -18.33 -5.29 -10.61
CA HIS A 82 -19.32 -6.06 -9.88
C HIS A 82 -19.88 -5.16 -8.77
N SER A 83 -21.16 -4.81 -8.90
CA SER A 83 -21.98 -4.09 -7.93
C SER A 83 -22.41 -5.00 -6.79
#